data_AF-A0AAC9MW95-F1
#
_entry.id   AF-A0AAC9MW95-F1
#
_cell.length_a   1.000
_cell.length_b   1.000
_cell.length_c   1.000
_cell.angle_alpha   90.00
_cell.angle_beta   90.00
_cell.angle_gamma   90.00
#
_symmetry.space_group_name_H-M   'P 1'
#
loop_
_entity.id
_entity.type
_entity.pdbx_description
1 polymer ?
#
loop_
_entity_poly.entity_id
_entity_poly.type
_entity_poly.pdbx_seq_one_letter_code
_entity_poly.pdbx_strand_id
1 'polypeptide(L)'
;MNAVQADLEILAGYRQPPFFFDDRQREFLNHTLAETAEFFQFSSALVTELAAWDSECQATMNIDEPQDAGFSSDAAYQARLRKGAALAVRIKNEATNIGRVGYQTDSEFERGADAL
;
A
#
# COMPACT_ATOMS: atom_id res chain seq x y z
N MET A 1 29.79 -1.66 6.32
CA MET A 1 28.60 -0.78 6.33
C MET A 1 27.40 -1.68 6.48
N ASN A 2 26.66 -1.61 7.59
CA ASN A 2 25.41 -2.35 7.72
C ASN A 2 24.41 -1.72 6.75
N ALA A 3 23.87 -2.52 5.82
CA ALA A 3 22.81 -2.07 4.94
C ALA A 3 21.68 -1.54 5.82
N VAL A 4 21.27 -0.29 5.59
CA VAL A 4 20.16 0.31 6.32
C VAL A 4 18.91 -0.49 5.96
N GLN A 5 18.40 -1.27 6.91
CA GLN A 5 17.09 -1.89 6.80
C GLN A 5 16.06 -0.88 7.26
N ALA A 6 15.12 -0.54 6.38
CA ALA A 6 13.95 0.26 6.71
C ALA A 6 12.71 -0.62 6.75
N ASP A 7 11.77 -0.27 7.61
CA ASP A 7 10.45 -0.90 7.66
C ASP A 7 9.51 -0.14 6.72
N LEU A 8 8.83 -0.88 5.85
CA LEU A 8 7.90 -0.37 4.86
C LEU A 8 6.47 -0.75 5.26
N GLU A 9 5.61 0.24 5.39
CA GLU A 9 4.17 0.03 5.52
C GLU A 9 3.50 0.36 4.18
N ILE A 10 2.76 -0.60 3.62
CA ILE A 10 1.91 -0.36 2.46
C ILE A 10 0.56 0.10 3.00
N LEU A 11 0.23 1.35 2.74
CA LEU A 11 -1.00 1.99 3.15
C LEU A 11 -2.06 1.80 2.06
N ALA A 12 -3.17 1.16 2.40
CA ALA A 12 -4.39 1.21 1.60
C ALA A 12 -5.19 2.51 1.90
N GLY A 13 -4.49 3.63 2.06
CA GLY A 13 -5.02 4.89 2.56
C GLY A 13 -5.46 5.88 1.48
N TYR A 14 -6.34 6.80 1.86
CA TYR A 14 -6.97 7.81 1.00
C TYR A 14 -6.06 9.02 0.74
N ARG A 15 -5.97 9.49 -0.53
CA ARG A 15 -5.27 10.73 -0.98
C ARG A 15 -3.81 10.90 -0.56
N GLN A 16 -3.15 9.84 -0.11
CA GLN A 16 -1.74 9.85 0.26
C GLN A 16 -0.98 8.82 -0.57
N PRO A 17 0.32 9.04 -0.81
CA PRO A 17 1.15 8.02 -1.41
C PRO A 17 1.03 6.68 -0.66
N PRO A 18 1.00 5.54 -1.36
CA PRO A 18 0.61 4.25 -0.79
C PRO A 18 1.69 3.62 0.10
N PHE A 19 2.81 4.30 0.34
CA PHE A 19 3.96 3.74 1.05
C PHE A 19 4.42 4.68 2.15
N PHE A 20 4.71 4.11 3.31
CA PHE A 20 5.23 4.82 4.46
C PHE A 20 6.50 4.12 4.95
N PHE A 21 7.60 4.87 5.02
CA PHE A 21 8.85 4.40 5.59
C PHE A 21 9.73 5.60 5.99
N ASP A 22 10.61 5.37 6.97
CA ASP A 22 11.63 6.35 7.37
C ASP A 22 12.87 6.22 6.46
N ASP A 23 13.04 7.19 5.55
CA ASP A 23 14.21 7.30 4.67
C ASP A 23 15.40 8.01 5.35
N ARG A 24 15.24 8.43 6.62
CA ARG A 24 16.17 9.19 7.47
C ARG A 24 16.53 10.58 6.93
N GLN A 25 15.82 11.07 5.91
CA GLN A 25 16.08 12.36 5.28
C GLN A 25 14.91 13.34 5.41
N ARG A 26 13.70 12.88 5.73
CA ARG A 26 12.50 13.73 5.75
C ARG A 26 11.64 13.54 7.01
N GLU A 27 10.98 14.62 7.43
CA GLU A 27 10.13 14.66 8.65
C GLU A 27 8.66 14.21 8.43
N PHE A 28 8.24 13.92 7.19
CA PHE A 28 6.85 13.49 6.91
C PHE A 28 6.80 12.33 5.90
N LEU A 29 6.01 11.31 6.25
CA LEU A 29 6.34 9.88 6.08
C LEU A 29 5.50 9.14 5.02
N ASN A 30 5.08 9.79 3.94
CA ASN A 30 4.47 9.08 2.80
C ASN A 30 5.31 9.29 1.53
N HIS A 31 5.55 8.20 0.81
CA HIS A 31 6.42 8.16 -0.37
C HIS A 31 5.69 7.67 -1.60
N THR A 32 5.93 8.33 -2.73
CA THR A 32 5.39 7.89 -4.01
C THR A 32 5.95 6.53 -4.40
N LEU A 33 5.28 5.84 -5.33
CA LEU A 33 5.81 4.59 -5.89
C LEU A 33 7.20 4.80 -6.52
N ALA A 34 7.45 5.94 -7.17
CA ALA A 34 8.73 6.25 -7.77
C ALA A 34 9.85 6.38 -6.70
N GLU A 35 9.61 7.16 -5.66
CA GLU A 35 10.56 7.33 -4.54
C GLU A 35 10.82 5.99 -3.82
N THR A 36 9.76 5.22 -3.59
CA THR A 36 9.86 3.90 -2.93
C THR A 36 10.65 2.92 -3.79
N ALA A 37 10.38 2.86 -5.10
CA ALA A 37 11.08 1.98 -6.02
C ALA A 37 12.55 2.34 -6.16
N GLU A 38 12.89 3.63 -6.15
CA GLU A 38 14.27 4.09 -6.14
C GLU A 38 14.96 3.70 -4.82
N PHE A 39 14.34 3.95 -3.67
CA PHE A 39 14.95 3.67 -2.37
C PHE A 39 15.18 2.17 -2.12
N PHE A 40 14.20 1.33 -2.46
CA PHE A 40 14.27 -0.13 -2.25
C PHE A 40 14.75 -0.91 -3.48
N GLN A 41 15.08 -0.22 -4.57
CA GLN A 41 15.60 -0.81 -5.81
C GLN A 41 14.66 -1.87 -6.40
N PHE A 42 13.36 -1.56 -6.48
CA PHE A 42 12.37 -2.47 -7.05
C PHE A 42 12.57 -2.68 -8.56
N SER A 43 12.26 -3.89 -9.04
CA SER A 43 12.21 -4.19 -10.46
C SER A 43 11.07 -3.46 -11.16
N SER A 44 11.24 -3.20 -12.45
CA SER A 44 10.20 -2.61 -13.31
C SER A 44 8.90 -3.44 -13.32
N ALA A 45 9.00 -4.76 -13.18
CA ALA A 45 7.85 -5.64 -13.11
C ALA A 45 7.05 -5.41 -11.81
N LEU A 46 7.74 -5.34 -10.67
CA LEU A 46 7.10 -5.05 -9.37
C LEU A 46 6.46 -3.65 -9.37
N VAL A 47 7.17 -2.65 -9.91
CA VAL A 47 6.64 -1.28 -10.05
C VAL A 47 5.35 -1.27 -10.87
N THR A 48 5.30 -2.00 -11.98
CA THR A 48 4.11 -2.06 -12.83
C THR A 48 2.91 -2.67 -12.09
N GLU A 49 3.12 -3.73 -11.32
CA GLU A 49 2.06 -4.39 -10.56
C GLU A 49 1.56 -3.53 -9.40
N LEU A 50 2.46 -2.85 -8.68
CA LEU A 50 2.10 -1.91 -7.62
C LEU A 50 1.30 -0.73 -8.16
N ALA A 51 1.71 -0.16 -9.31
CA ALA A 51 0.99 0.93 -9.96
C ALA A 51 -0.43 0.50 -10.37
N ALA A 52 -0.58 -0.71 -10.91
CA ALA A 52 -1.89 -1.24 -11.30
C ALA A 52 -2.80 -1.48 -10.08
N TRP A 53 -2.25 -2.00 -8.98
CA TRP A 53 -2.98 -2.21 -7.73
C TRP A 53 -3.42 -0.90 -7.07
N ASP A 54 -2.57 0.13 -7.07
CA ASP A 54 -2.92 1.45 -6.53
C ASP A 54 -3.96 2.14 -7.41
N SER A 55 -3.78 2.12 -8.74
CA SER A 55 -4.74 2.70 -9.69
C SER A 55 -6.13 2.08 -9.58
N GLU A 56 -6.22 0.76 -9.34
CA GLU A 56 -7.47 0.05 -9.09
C GLU A 56 -8.20 0.60 -7.85
N CYS A 57 -7.46 0.98 -6.80
CA CYS A 57 -8.04 1.61 -5.61
C CYS A 57 -8.48 3.05 -5.85
N GLN A 58 -7.66 3.85 -6.53
CA GLN A 58 -7.96 5.26 -6.77
C GLN A 58 -9.14 5.40 -7.76
N ALA A 59 -9.31 4.45 -8.69
CA ALA A 59 -10.41 4.44 -9.65
C ALA A 59 -11.78 4.11 -9.03
N THR A 60 -11.81 3.36 -7.92
CA THR A 60 -13.05 3.06 -7.19
C THR A 60 -13.41 4.15 -6.17
N MET A 61 -12.64 5.24 -6.10
CA MET A 61 -12.84 6.30 -5.12
C MET A 61 -14.09 7.15 -5.43
N ASN A 62 -14.99 7.26 -4.45
CA ASN A 62 -15.99 8.32 -4.40
C ASN A 62 -15.46 9.47 -3.54
N ILE A 63 -15.19 10.63 -4.15
CA ILE A 63 -14.63 11.80 -3.43
C ILE A 63 -15.65 12.44 -2.48
N ASP A 64 -16.94 12.29 -2.79
CA ASP A 64 -18.03 12.88 -2.02
C ASP A 64 -18.38 12.02 -0.79
N GLU A 65 -18.07 10.72 -0.83
CA GLU A 65 -18.27 9.76 0.27
C GLU A 65 -17.03 8.87 0.44
N PRO A 66 -15.97 9.35 1.11
CA PRO A 66 -14.71 8.61 1.26
C PRO A 66 -14.84 7.26 1.98
N GLN A 67 -15.83 7.13 2.86
CA GLN A 67 -16.20 5.91 3.55
C GLN A 67 -16.94 4.89 2.67
N ASP A 68 -17.33 5.28 1.45
CA ASP A 68 -17.98 4.39 0.49
C ASP A 68 -17.04 4.19 -0.71
N ALA A 69 -16.07 3.29 -0.52
CA ALA A 69 -15.22 2.88 -1.63
C ALA A 69 -16.12 2.16 -2.64
N GLY A 70 -16.26 2.74 -3.83
CA GLY A 70 -17.15 2.33 -4.92
C GLY A 70 -16.74 1.01 -5.61
N PHE A 71 -16.20 0.06 -4.86
CA PHE A 71 -16.01 -1.30 -5.34
C PHE A 71 -17.36 -1.88 -5.75
N SER A 72 -17.39 -2.52 -6.91
CA SER A 72 -18.61 -3.10 -7.48
C SER A 72 -19.20 -4.25 -6.65
N SER A 73 -18.44 -4.78 -5.68
CA SER A 73 -18.87 -5.82 -4.74
C SER A 73 -17.86 -6.01 -3.61
N ASP A 74 -18.31 -6.61 -2.50
CA ASP A 74 -17.44 -7.10 -1.42
C ASP A 74 -16.37 -8.08 -1.94
N ALA A 75 -16.70 -8.88 -2.95
CA ALA A 75 -15.75 -9.82 -3.56
C ALA A 75 -14.61 -9.09 -4.30
N ALA A 76 -14.90 -7.98 -4.98
CA ALA A 76 -13.90 -7.15 -5.64
C ALA A 76 -12.96 -6.50 -4.61
N TYR A 77 -13.51 -5.99 -3.52
CA TYR A 77 -12.71 -5.45 -2.41
C TYR A 77 -11.79 -6.51 -1.81
N GLN A 78 -12.32 -7.70 -1.51
CA GLN A 78 -11.53 -8.81 -0.96
C GLN A 78 -10.44 -9.30 -1.92
N ALA A 79 -10.71 -9.34 -3.23
CA ALA A 79 -9.70 -9.69 -4.23
C ALA A 79 -8.54 -8.68 -4.24
N ARG A 80 -8.83 -7.38 -4.13
CA ARG A 80 -7.81 -6.34 -4.01
C ARG A 80 -6.96 -6.51 -2.74
N LEU A 81 -7.57 -6.79 -1.59
CA LEU A 81 -6.84 -7.00 -0.34
C LEU A 81 -5.85 -8.17 -0.46
N ARG A 82 -6.28 -9.29 -1.04
CA ARG A 82 -5.41 -10.45 -1.29
C ARG A 82 -4.25 -10.11 -2.23
N LYS A 83 -4.51 -9.31 -3.27
CA LYS A 83 -3.48 -8.82 -4.20
C LYS A 83 -2.47 -7.92 -3.49
N GLY A 84 -2.92 -7.01 -2.62
CA GLY A 84 -2.06 -6.17 -1.80
C GLY A 84 -1.15 -7.00 -0.87
N ALA A 85 -1.71 -7.99 -0.19
CA ALA A 85 -0.94 -8.91 0.66
C ALA A 85 0.11 -9.71 -0.14
N ALA A 86 -0.24 -10.18 -1.34
CA ALA A 86 0.72 -10.88 -2.21
C ALA A 86 1.87 -9.96 -2.67
N LEU A 87 1.56 -8.69 -2.97
CA LEU A 87 2.57 -7.68 -3.32
C LEU A 87 3.50 -7.37 -2.14
N ALA A 88 2.98 -7.31 -0.91
CA ALA A 88 3.81 -7.14 0.29
C ALA A 88 4.84 -8.27 0.46
N VAL A 89 4.42 -9.52 0.25
CA VAL A 89 5.32 -10.69 0.28
C VAL A 89 6.39 -10.57 -0.81
N ARG A 90 5.99 -10.17 -2.02
CA ARG A 90 6.93 -10.00 -3.13
C ARG A 90 7.97 -8.91 -2.84
N ILE A 91 7.54 -7.76 -2.33
CA ILE A 91 8.43 -6.66 -1.93
C ILE A 91 9.49 -7.16 -0.94
N LYS A 92 9.07 -7.93 0.08
CA LYS A 92 10.00 -8.48 1.08
C LYS A 92 11.04 -9.45 0.47
N ASN A 93 10.65 -10.19 -0.57
CA ASN A 93 11.54 -11.12 -1.26
C ASN A 93 12.50 -10.43 -2.25
N GLU A 94 12.08 -9.30 -2.81
CA GLU A 94 12.82 -8.61 -3.87
C GLU A 94 13.81 -7.57 -3.32
N ALA A 95 13.44 -6.86 -2.25
CA ALA A 95 14.27 -5.81 -1.68
C ALA A 95 15.18 -6.31 -0.55
N THR A 96 16.48 -6.11 -0.71
CA THR A 96 17.50 -6.57 0.24
C THR A 96 17.69 -5.63 1.44
N ASN A 97 17.21 -4.39 1.33
CA ASN A 97 17.28 -3.33 2.35
C ASN A 97 15.96 -3.11 3.10
N ILE A 98 15.04 -4.09 3.06
CA ILE A 98 13.80 -4.06 3.85
C ILE A 98 13.94 -4.91 5.11
N GLY A 99 13.70 -4.28 6.27
CA GLY A 99 13.62 -4.94 7.59
C GLY A 99 12.30 -5.69 7.77
N ARG A 100 11.18 -4.97 7.65
CA ARG A 100 9.80 -5.50 7.69
C ARG A 100 8.95 -4.88 6.59
N VAL A 101 7.99 -5.65 6.08
CA VAL A 101 6.87 -5.12 5.28
C VAL A 101 5.60 -5.30 6.09
N GLY A 102 4.93 -4.21 6.43
CA GLY A 102 3.57 -4.21 6.93
C GLY A 102 2.58 -3.86 5.82
N TYR A 103 1.37 -4.38 5.95
CA TYR A 103 0.26 -4.07 5.06
C TYR A 103 -0.92 -3.63 5.93
N GLN A 104 -1.23 -2.35 5.89
CA GLN A 104 -2.32 -1.77 6.68
C GLN A 104 -3.54 -1.61 5.79
N THR A 105 -4.62 -2.28 6.20
CA THR A 105 -5.92 -2.24 5.53
C THR A 105 -6.92 -1.33 6.25
N ASP A 106 -6.50 -0.65 7.33
CA ASP A 106 -7.35 0.26 8.10
C ASP A 106 -7.62 1.55 7.33
N SER A 107 -8.56 1.46 6.41
CA SER A 107 -9.61 2.45 6.30
C SER A 107 -10.80 1.85 7.05
N GLU A 108 -11.53 2.68 7.80
CA GLU A 108 -12.71 2.35 8.60
C GLU A 108 -13.86 1.72 7.77
N PHE A 109 -13.63 0.53 7.21
CA PHE A 109 -14.62 -0.39 6.65
C PHE A 109 -14.90 -1.52 7.64
N GLU A 110 -14.78 -1.25 8.95
CA GLU A 110 -15.72 -1.84 9.89
C GLU A 110 -17.10 -1.25 9.58
N ARG A 111 -17.69 -1.78 8.50
CA ARG A 111 -19.13 -1.83 8.29
C ARG A 111 -19.72 -2.07 9.67
N GLY A 112 -20.52 -1.11 10.15
CA GLY A 112 -21.10 -1.13 11.49
C GLY A 112 -21.38 -2.56 11.90
N ALA A 113 -20.61 -3.05 12.88
CA ALA A 113 -21.06 -4.13 13.71
C ALA A 113 -22.27 -3.56 14.45
N ASP A 114 -23.42 -3.58 13.77
CA ASP A 114 -24.70 -3.66 14.42
C ASP A 114 -24.60 -4.91 15.28
N ALA A 115 -24.32 -4.65 16.55
CA ALA A 115 -24.64 -5.53 17.63
C ALA A 115 -26.12 -5.91 17.50
N LEU A 116 -26.35 -7.14 17.02
CA LEU A 116 -27.51 -7.96 17.38
C LEU A 116 -27.01 -9.38 17.65
#